data_AF-A0A7Y2NVC8-F1
#
_entry.id   AF-A0A7Y2NVC8-F1
#
_cell.length_a   1.000
_cell.length_b   1.000
_cell.length_c   1.000
_cell.angle_alpha   90.00
_cell.angle_beta   90.00
_cell.angle_gamma   90.00
#
_symmetry.space_group_name_H-M   'P 1'
#
loop_
_entity.id
_entity.type
_entity.pdbx_description
1 polymer ?
#
loop_
_entity_poly.entity_id
_entity_poly.type
_entity_poly.pdbx_seq_one_letter_code
_entity_poly.pdbx_strand_id
1 'polypeptide(L)'
;MIDEFTRPLSPAERRTLESQASRFERDRPRLKRAILFSAVGIIGVLWLFTVLASDTDWRIITAFWAVLGGVIGAWAWREQAGGINRRLSGIRSAVHRDQADVVRIRSDAVVEFEEVEDEGAAHAFQVDENSIVFIVGQEFYPDARFPNTDFSVIRVYDDRGDLAEFWVSKDGERLDPVRRIDTPSRKRLTVPDCFAVVEGELADLEHILAR
;
A
#
# COMPACT_ATOMS: atom_id res chain seq x y z
N MET A 1 8.96 -21.41 10.71
CA MET A 1 8.09 -22.22 9.84
C MET A 1 7.27 -21.27 8.99
N ILE A 2 7.13 -21.55 7.70
CA ILE A 2 6.25 -20.77 6.81
C ILE A 2 5.11 -21.68 6.38
N ASP A 3 3.88 -21.24 6.65
CA ASP A 3 2.67 -21.95 6.22
C ASP A 3 1.88 -21.04 5.29
N GLU A 4 1.59 -21.52 4.07
CA GLU A 4 0.70 -20.85 3.14
C GLU A 4 -0.63 -21.60 3.05
N PHE A 5 -1.72 -20.90 3.30
CA PHE A 5 -3.05 -21.48 3.21
C PHE A 5 -4.10 -20.45 2.86
N THR A 6 -5.19 -20.93 2.29
CA THR A 6 -6.38 -20.13 2.03
C THR A 6 -7.42 -20.40 3.11
N ARG A 7 -8.12 -19.35 3.56
CA ARG A 7 -9.28 -19.49 4.45
C ARG A 7 -10.38 -18.49 4.09
N PRO A 8 -11.61 -18.71 4.59
CA PRO A 8 -12.65 -17.68 4.52
C PRO A 8 -12.26 -16.40 5.25
N LEU A 9 -12.87 -15.27 4.86
CA LEU A 9 -12.68 -14.01 5.59
C LEU A 9 -13.23 -14.15 7.01
N SER A 10 -12.49 -13.60 7.97
CA SER A 10 -13.01 -13.50 9.32
C SER A 10 -14.17 -12.48 9.37
N PRO A 11 -15.10 -12.60 10.33
CA PRO A 11 -16.18 -11.63 10.48
C PRO A 11 -15.68 -10.19 10.69
N ALA A 12 -14.46 -10.01 11.23
CA ALA A 12 -13.85 -8.69 11.43
C ALA A 12 -13.25 -8.14 10.12
N GLU A 13 -12.57 -8.97 9.33
CA GLU A 13 -12.04 -8.61 8.00
C GLU A 13 -13.18 -8.21 7.06
N ARG A 14 -14.22 -9.04 6.99
CA ARG A 14 -15.44 -8.76 6.20
C ARG A 14 -16.07 -7.43 6.58
N ARG A 15 -16.30 -7.19 7.88
CA ARG A 15 -16.85 -5.92 8.38
C ARG A 15 -15.97 -4.73 8.03
N THR A 16 -14.65 -4.90 8.08
CA THR A 16 -13.70 -3.85 7.72
C THR A 16 -13.82 -3.50 6.24
N LEU A 17 -13.80 -4.49 5.34
CA LEU A 17 -13.98 -4.28 3.90
C LEU A 17 -15.34 -3.65 3.56
N GLU A 18 -16.43 -4.13 4.16
CA GLU A 18 -17.78 -3.55 3.98
C GLU A 18 -17.85 -2.10 4.46
N SER A 19 -17.19 -1.79 5.59
CA SER A 19 -17.12 -0.42 6.11
C SER A 19 -16.33 0.50 5.19
N GLN A 20 -15.25 0.01 4.57
CA GLN A 20 -14.47 0.75 3.60
C GLN A 20 -15.27 1.01 2.32
N ALA A 21 -15.94 -0.02 1.77
CA ALA A 21 -16.83 0.13 0.63
C ALA A 21 -17.91 1.20 0.90
N SER A 22 -18.54 1.13 2.08
CA SER A 22 -19.54 2.12 2.52
C SER A 22 -18.96 3.53 2.64
N ARG A 23 -17.72 3.68 3.13
CA ARG A 23 -17.03 4.98 3.19
C ARG A 23 -16.78 5.54 1.79
N PHE A 24 -16.24 4.73 0.88
CA PHE A 24 -16.03 5.16 -0.51
C PHE A 24 -17.31 5.59 -1.20
N GLU A 25 -18.43 4.90 -0.96
CA GLU A 25 -19.73 5.29 -1.49
C GLU A 25 -20.23 6.64 -0.96
N ARG A 26 -20.06 6.88 0.34
CA ARG A 26 -20.47 8.15 1.00
C ARG A 26 -19.59 9.32 0.59
N ASP A 27 -18.29 9.09 0.39
CA ASP A 27 -17.35 10.15 0.05
C ASP A 27 -17.29 10.46 -1.44
N ARG A 28 -17.78 9.54 -2.30
CA ARG A 28 -17.90 9.76 -3.76
C ARG A 28 -18.55 11.10 -4.15
N PRO A 29 -19.72 11.52 -3.62
CA PRO A 29 -20.28 12.83 -3.94
C PRO A 29 -19.45 14.00 -3.41
N ARG A 30 -18.79 13.84 -2.24
CA ARG A 30 -17.94 14.89 -1.67
C ARG A 30 -16.71 15.12 -2.53
N LEU A 31 -16.08 14.04 -3.01
CA LEU A 31 -14.95 14.14 -3.92
C LEU A 31 -15.35 14.82 -5.24
N LYS A 32 -16.49 14.43 -5.84
CA LYS A 32 -16.98 15.10 -7.05
C LYS A 32 -17.15 16.60 -6.85
N ARG A 33 -17.70 17.03 -5.70
CA ARG A 33 -17.82 18.45 -5.34
C ARG A 33 -16.44 19.08 -5.15
N ALA A 34 -15.51 18.41 -4.47
CA ALA A 34 -14.17 18.93 -4.26
C ALA A 34 -13.41 19.16 -5.58
N ILE A 35 -13.47 18.22 -6.53
CA ILE A 35 -12.90 18.37 -7.89
C ILE A 35 -13.55 19.55 -8.61
N LEU A 36 -14.88 19.67 -8.54
CA LEU A 36 -15.59 20.75 -9.21
C LEU A 36 -15.18 22.11 -8.62
N PHE A 37 -15.15 22.24 -7.30
CA PHE A 37 -14.76 23.48 -6.63
C PHE A 37 -13.28 23.81 -6.85
N SER A 38 -12.38 22.83 -6.84
CA SER A 38 -10.96 23.08 -7.12
C SER A 38 -10.74 23.50 -8.56
N ALA A 39 -11.40 22.84 -9.52
CA ALA A 39 -11.35 23.22 -10.93
C ALA A 39 -11.88 24.65 -11.12
N VAL A 40 -13.08 24.96 -10.62
CA VAL A 40 -13.68 26.30 -10.72
C VAL A 40 -12.80 27.35 -10.04
N GLY A 41 -12.20 27.05 -8.89
CA GLY A 41 -11.30 27.95 -8.19
C GLY A 41 -10.04 28.27 -8.99
N ILE A 42 -9.33 27.24 -9.46
CA ILE A 42 -8.08 27.40 -10.24
C ILE A 42 -8.38 28.12 -11.56
N ILE A 43 -9.38 27.65 -12.32
CA ILE A 43 -9.77 28.24 -13.60
C ILE A 43 -10.26 29.67 -13.41
N GLY A 44 -11.04 29.94 -12.36
CA GLY A 44 -11.55 31.28 -12.05
C GLY A 44 -10.44 32.27 -11.72
N VAL A 45 -9.43 31.85 -10.96
CA VAL A 45 -8.26 32.69 -10.65
C VAL A 45 -7.45 32.98 -11.92
N LEU A 46 -7.17 31.96 -12.73
CA LEU A 46 -6.43 32.12 -13.99
C LEU A 46 -7.21 32.98 -14.99
N TRP A 47 -8.52 32.79 -15.09
CA TRP A 47 -9.41 33.65 -15.87
C TRP A 47 -9.33 35.10 -15.42
N LEU A 48 -9.41 35.37 -14.12
CA LEU A 48 -9.35 36.73 -13.56
C LEU A 48 -8.03 37.42 -13.91
N PHE A 49 -6.90 36.73 -13.73
CA PHE A 49 -5.60 37.27 -14.10
C PHE A 49 -5.49 37.53 -15.61
N THR A 50 -6.07 36.65 -16.43
CA THR A 50 -6.06 36.82 -17.90
C THR A 50 -6.86 38.06 -18.31
N VAL A 51 -8.02 38.30 -17.70
CA VAL A 51 -8.85 39.49 -17.96
C VAL A 51 -8.13 40.77 -17.53
N LEU A 52 -7.46 40.77 -16.37
CA LEU A 52 -6.74 41.93 -15.87
C LEU A 52 -5.48 42.26 -16.68
N ALA A 53 -4.85 41.25 -17.30
CA ALA A 53 -3.59 41.39 -18.02
C ALA A 53 -3.76 41.61 -19.54
N SER A 54 -4.99 41.58 -20.07
CA SER A 54 -5.24 41.60 -21.52
C SER A 54 -6.22 42.69 -21.92
N ASP A 55 -5.93 43.37 -23.04
CA ASP A 55 -6.86 44.31 -23.69
C ASP A 55 -7.95 43.59 -24.53
N THR A 56 -7.99 42.26 -24.50
CA THR A 56 -8.96 41.45 -25.26
C THR A 56 -10.36 41.54 -24.64
N ASP A 57 -11.41 41.48 -25.46
CA ASP A 57 -12.79 41.36 -24.97
C ASP A 57 -12.93 40.17 -24.00
N TRP A 58 -13.39 40.48 -22.78
CA TRP A 58 -13.59 39.52 -21.69
C TRP A 58 -14.47 38.33 -22.09
N ARG A 59 -15.35 38.49 -23.08
CA ARG A 59 -16.20 37.40 -23.60
C ARG A 59 -15.36 36.31 -24.27
N ILE A 60 -14.33 36.69 -25.02
CA ILE A 60 -13.43 35.73 -25.69
C ILE A 60 -12.62 34.97 -24.65
N ILE A 61 -12.07 35.68 -23.66
CA ILE A 61 -11.32 35.09 -22.55
C ILE A 61 -12.21 34.11 -21.77
N THR A 62 -13.47 34.48 -21.52
CA THR A 62 -14.46 33.62 -20.84
C THR A 62 -14.77 32.37 -21.64
N ALA A 63 -15.01 32.50 -22.96
CA ALA A 63 -15.26 31.34 -23.82
C ALA A 63 -14.06 30.38 -23.84
N PHE A 64 -12.85 30.91 -23.95
CA PHE A 64 -11.62 30.12 -23.91
C PHE A 64 -11.49 29.32 -22.59
N TRP A 65 -11.60 30.00 -21.45
CA TRP A 65 -11.47 29.34 -20.13
C TRP A 65 -12.64 28.40 -19.82
N ALA A 66 -13.84 28.68 -20.30
CA ALA A 66 -14.98 27.77 -20.15
C ALA A 66 -14.74 26.45 -20.92
N VAL A 67 -14.23 26.52 -22.15
CA VAL A 67 -13.90 25.33 -22.94
C VAL A 67 -12.73 24.56 -22.33
N LEU A 68 -11.62 25.25 -22.06
CA LEU A 68 -10.43 24.63 -21.48
C LEU A 68 -10.74 24.00 -20.12
N GLY A 69 -11.46 24.74 -19.28
CA GLY A 69 -11.89 24.29 -17.97
C GLY A 69 -12.84 23.11 -18.00
N GLY A 70 -13.78 23.11 -18.96
CA GLY A 70 -14.68 21.99 -19.19
C GLY A 70 -13.93 20.72 -19.58
N VAL A 71 -12.94 20.82 -20.47
CA VAL A 71 -12.12 19.67 -20.90
C VAL A 71 -11.28 19.12 -19.75
N ILE A 72 -10.55 19.97 -19.03
CA ILE A 72 -9.72 19.56 -17.88
C ILE A 72 -10.59 18.95 -16.78
N GLY A 73 -11.72 19.60 -16.46
CA GLY A 73 -12.66 19.12 -15.45
C GLY A 73 -13.27 17.76 -15.81
N ALA A 74 -13.66 17.56 -17.07
CA ALA A 74 -14.19 16.29 -17.54
C ALA A 74 -13.13 15.16 -17.51
N TRP A 75 -11.89 15.47 -17.91
CA TRP A 75 -10.78 14.52 -17.87
C TRP A 75 -10.44 14.10 -16.44
N ALA A 76 -10.22 15.07 -15.54
CA ALA A 76 -9.93 14.83 -14.12
C ALA A 76 -11.05 14.04 -13.43
N TRP A 77 -12.30 14.36 -13.76
CA TRP A 77 -13.44 13.61 -13.23
C TRP A 77 -13.46 12.16 -13.73
N ARG A 78 -13.21 11.93 -15.02
CA ARG A 78 -13.19 10.58 -15.61
C ARG A 78 -12.10 9.72 -14.98
N GLU A 79 -10.89 10.26 -14.79
CA GLU A 79 -9.76 9.54 -14.21
C GLU A 79 -10.04 9.14 -12.74
N GLN A 80 -10.46 10.10 -11.90
CA GLN A 80 -10.76 9.81 -10.50
C GLN A 80 -11.98 8.90 -10.31
N ALA A 81 -13.04 9.11 -11.11
CA ALA A 81 -14.21 8.25 -11.06
C ALA A 81 -13.88 6.81 -11.44
N GLY A 82 -12.96 6.61 -12.40
CA GLY A 82 -12.45 5.31 -12.78
C GLY A 82 -11.77 4.59 -11.62
N GLY A 83 -10.83 5.26 -10.93
CA GLY A 83 -10.10 4.68 -9.80
C GLY A 83 -11.01 4.25 -8.64
N ILE A 84 -11.96 5.10 -8.25
CA ILE A 84 -12.89 4.81 -7.15
C ILE A 84 -13.84 3.67 -7.51
N ASN A 85 -14.39 3.68 -8.73
CA ASN A 85 -15.28 2.60 -9.16
C ASN A 85 -14.54 1.27 -9.21
N ARG A 86 -13.28 1.26 -9.69
CA ARG A 86 -12.44 0.05 -9.69
C ARG A 86 -12.17 -0.44 -8.27
N ARG A 87 -11.73 0.43 -7.36
CA ARG A 87 -11.47 0.06 -5.96
C ARG A 87 -12.72 -0.42 -5.23
N LEU A 88 -13.85 0.26 -5.42
CA LEU A 88 -15.13 -0.15 -4.84
C LEU A 88 -15.60 -1.49 -5.41
N SER A 89 -15.46 -1.69 -6.72
CA SER A 89 -15.76 -2.98 -7.36
C SER A 89 -14.88 -4.07 -6.79
N GLY A 90 -13.56 -3.83 -6.67
CA GLY A 90 -12.57 -4.78 -6.15
C GLY A 90 -12.88 -5.21 -4.72
N ILE A 91 -13.15 -4.26 -3.82
CA ILE A 91 -13.54 -4.55 -2.44
C ILE A 91 -14.85 -5.36 -2.39
N ARG A 92 -15.85 -5.00 -3.19
CA ARG A 92 -17.13 -5.73 -3.20
C ARG A 92 -16.97 -7.16 -3.73
N SER A 93 -16.19 -7.36 -4.79
CA SER A 93 -15.87 -8.71 -5.28
C SER A 93 -15.07 -9.50 -4.26
N ALA A 94 -14.08 -8.90 -3.59
CA ALA A 94 -13.34 -9.54 -2.51
C ALA A 94 -14.26 -10.02 -1.36
N VAL A 95 -15.21 -9.18 -0.93
CA VAL A 95 -16.21 -9.56 0.09
C VAL A 95 -17.13 -10.68 -0.39
N HIS A 96 -17.46 -10.70 -1.69
CA HIS A 96 -18.30 -11.75 -2.27
C HIS A 96 -17.55 -13.08 -2.40
N ARG A 97 -16.29 -13.02 -2.82
CA ARG A 97 -15.38 -14.17 -2.94
C ARG A 97 -15.10 -14.83 -1.58
N ASP A 98 -15.15 -14.06 -0.49
CA ASP A 98 -15.00 -14.53 0.89
C ASP A 98 -13.73 -15.37 1.10
N GLN A 99 -12.62 -14.94 0.52
CA GLN A 99 -11.36 -15.67 0.54
C GLN A 99 -10.21 -14.76 0.97
N ALA A 100 -9.37 -15.25 1.86
CA ALA A 100 -8.09 -14.67 2.20
C ALA A 100 -6.98 -15.69 2.00
N ASP A 101 -5.90 -15.24 1.38
CA ASP A 101 -4.66 -15.99 1.25
C ASP A 101 -3.73 -15.55 2.38
N VAL A 102 -3.29 -16.51 3.19
CA VAL A 102 -2.58 -16.27 4.43
C VAL A 102 -1.20 -16.90 4.33
N VAL A 103 -0.17 -16.07 4.52
CA VAL A 103 1.20 -16.51 4.72
C VAL A 103 1.52 -16.32 6.20
N ARG A 104 1.56 -17.42 6.95
CA ARG A 104 1.92 -17.42 8.36
C ARG A 104 3.41 -17.69 8.52
N ILE A 105 4.07 -16.86 9.30
CA ILE A 105 5.50 -16.95 9.56
C ILE A 105 5.69 -17.07 11.07
N ARG A 106 6.34 -18.17 11.46
CA ARG A 106 6.80 -18.41 12.84
C ARG A 106 8.31 -18.41 12.89
N SER A 107 8.86 -17.67 13.84
CA SER A 107 10.30 -17.46 14.00
C SER A 107 10.63 -17.26 15.47
N ASP A 108 11.80 -17.66 15.90
CA ASP A 108 12.33 -17.39 17.24
C ASP A 108 13.44 -16.32 17.24
N ALA A 109 14.00 -16.02 16.08
CA ALA A 109 15.03 -15.01 15.88
C ALA A 109 14.72 -14.12 14.68
N VAL A 110 15.22 -12.88 14.74
CA VAL A 110 15.10 -11.91 13.64
C VAL A 110 16.35 -11.05 13.55
N VAL A 111 16.82 -10.77 12.34
CA VAL A 111 17.78 -9.71 12.04
C VAL A 111 17.03 -8.54 11.41
N GLU A 112 17.28 -7.35 11.92
CA GLU A 112 16.69 -6.11 11.42
C GLU A 112 17.72 -5.34 10.58
N PHE A 113 17.28 -4.82 9.44
CA PHE A 113 18.11 -4.00 8.56
C PHE A 113 17.70 -2.53 8.72
N GLU A 114 18.67 -1.63 8.93
CA GLU A 114 18.39 -0.20 8.87
C GLU A 114 17.89 0.19 7.48
N GLU A 115 16.92 1.10 7.44
CA GLU A 115 16.31 1.56 6.20
C GLU A 115 17.33 2.29 5.31
N VAL A 116 17.34 1.94 4.02
CA VAL A 116 18.06 2.67 2.98
C VAL A 116 17.00 3.32 2.10
N GLU A 117 17.03 4.65 2.03
CA GLU A 117 16.14 5.44 1.18
C GLU A 117 14.65 5.21 1.51
N ASP A 118 13.80 5.00 0.50
CA ASP A 118 12.35 4.83 0.63
C ASP A 118 11.91 3.36 0.47
N GLU A 119 12.82 2.40 0.71
CA GLU A 119 12.57 0.96 0.56
C GLU A 119 11.66 0.37 1.66
N GLY A 120 11.50 1.08 2.78
CA GLY A 120 10.78 0.61 3.95
C GLY A 120 11.62 -0.30 4.86
N ALA A 121 10.97 -0.84 5.90
CA ALA A 121 11.59 -1.73 6.84
C ALA A 121 11.93 -3.09 6.20
N ALA A 122 13.06 -3.68 6.59
CA ALA A 122 13.49 -4.99 6.13
C ALA A 122 13.92 -5.85 7.32
N HIS A 123 13.39 -7.07 7.37
CA HIS A 123 13.65 -8.06 8.43
C HIS A 123 13.96 -9.42 7.81
N ALA A 124 14.91 -10.15 8.39
CA ALA A 124 15.20 -11.54 8.07
C ALA A 124 14.85 -12.42 9.28
N PHE A 125 13.94 -13.38 9.09
CA PHE A 125 13.44 -14.27 10.14
C PHE A 125 13.97 -15.69 9.93
N GLN A 126 14.48 -16.33 10.98
CA GLN A 126 14.87 -17.74 10.96
C GLN A 126 13.63 -18.62 11.07
N VAL A 127 13.24 -19.27 9.98
CA VAL A 127 12.00 -20.08 9.94
C VAL A 127 12.26 -21.57 10.06
N ASP A 128 13.47 -22.04 9.80
CA ASP A 128 13.88 -23.42 10.02
C ASP A 128 15.39 -23.46 10.29
N GLU A 129 16.00 -24.61 10.55
CA GLU A 129 17.44 -24.74 10.79
C GLU A 129 18.29 -24.16 9.64
N ASN A 130 17.83 -24.29 8.39
CA ASN A 130 18.56 -23.83 7.20
C ASN A 130 17.70 -22.95 6.29
N SER A 131 16.79 -22.14 6.83
CA SER A 131 15.91 -21.28 6.03
C SER A 131 15.62 -19.95 6.69
N ILE A 132 15.82 -18.88 5.91
CA ILE A 132 15.61 -17.49 6.29
C ILE A 132 14.57 -16.89 5.36
N VAL A 133 13.52 -16.27 5.90
CA VAL A 133 12.54 -15.52 5.11
C VAL A 133 12.76 -14.02 5.27
N PHE A 134 12.71 -13.31 4.15
CA PHE A 134 12.80 -11.85 4.12
C PHE A 134 11.41 -11.22 4.12
N ILE A 135 11.25 -10.19 4.94
CA ILE A 135 10.02 -9.41 5.02
C ILE A 135 10.39 -7.94 4.87
N VAL A 136 9.98 -7.38 3.74
CA VAL A 136 10.35 -6.04 3.30
C VAL A 136 9.09 -5.25 2.95
N GLY A 137 9.00 -4.01 3.40
CA GLY A 137 7.90 -3.10 3.08
C GLY A 137 7.55 -2.13 4.20
N GLN A 138 6.76 -1.11 3.86
CA GLN A 138 6.36 -0.06 4.80
C GLN A 138 5.38 -0.58 5.87
N GLU A 139 4.65 -1.65 5.58
CA GLU A 139 3.70 -2.28 6.50
C GLU A 139 4.41 -3.04 7.64
N PHE A 140 5.73 -3.21 7.52
CA PHE A 140 6.58 -3.97 8.44
C PHE A 140 7.49 -3.07 9.28
N TYR A 141 7.21 -1.77 9.36
CA TYR A 141 7.90 -0.91 10.32
C TYR A 141 7.75 -1.46 11.75
N PRO A 142 8.83 -1.46 12.55
CA PRO A 142 8.75 -1.88 13.93
C PRO A 142 7.70 -1.10 14.71
N ASP A 143 6.92 -1.81 15.51
CA ASP A 143 6.01 -1.21 16.48
C ASP A 143 6.06 -1.96 17.81
N ALA A 144 5.10 -1.72 18.70
CA ALA A 144 5.03 -2.37 20.00
C ALA A 144 4.83 -3.90 19.91
N ARG A 145 4.41 -4.44 18.75
CA ARG A 145 4.09 -5.87 18.56
C ARG A 145 4.80 -6.52 17.37
N PHE A 146 5.65 -5.83 16.61
CA PHE A 146 6.35 -6.37 15.45
C PHE A 146 7.76 -5.82 15.31
N PRO A 147 8.78 -6.62 14.91
CA PRO A 147 8.75 -8.07 14.64
C PRO A 147 8.37 -8.93 15.86
N ASN A 148 7.79 -10.11 15.61
CA ASN A 148 7.35 -11.05 16.64
C ASN A 148 7.52 -12.52 16.22
N THR A 149 7.24 -13.44 17.15
CA THR A 149 7.46 -14.87 16.95
C THR A 149 6.44 -15.58 16.06
N ASP A 150 5.27 -14.98 15.83
CA ASP A 150 4.18 -15.57 15.06
C ASP A 150 3.33 -14.44 14.47
N PHE A 151 3.46 -14.21 13.17
CA PHE A 151 2.65 -13.25 12.45
C PHE A 151 2.10 -13.87 11.18
N SER A 152 1.01 -13.29 10.69
CA SER A 152 0.40 -13.70 9.43
C SER A 152 0.21 -12.51 8.53
N VAL A 153 0.61 -12.65 7.29
CA VAL A 153 0.30 -11.72 6.22
C VAL A 153 -0.93 -12.21 5.50
N ILE A 154 -1.99 -11.43 5.58
CA ILE A 154 -3.32 -11.76 5.06
C ILE A 154 -3.55 -10.90 3.83
N ARG A 155 -3.66 -11.55 2.67
CA ARG A 155 -3.91 -10.90 1.38
C ARG A 155 -5.30 -11.25 0.91
N VAL A 156 -6.05 -10.23 0.51
CA VAL A 156 -7.39 -10.42 -0.06
C VAL A 156 -7.38 -9.90 -1.48
N TYR A 157 -7.69 -10.79 -2.40
CA TYR A 157 -7.74 -10.50 -3.83
C TYR A 157 -9.19 -10.36 -4.30
N ASP A 158 -9.38 -9.52 -5.29
CA ASP A 158 -10.65 -9.41 -5.99
C ASP A 158 -10.82 -10.55 -7.03
N ASP A 159 -11.91 -10.52 -7.80
CA ASP A 159 -12.20 -11.55 -8.82
C ASP A 159 -11.26 -11.46 -10.04
N ARG A 160 -10.49 -10.37 -10.18
CA ARG A 160 -9.51 -10.17 -11.25
C ARG A 160 -8.11 -10.60 -10.83
N GLY A 161 -7.93 -10.95 -9.56
CA GLY A 161 -6.63 -11.25 -8.98
C GLY A 161 -5.87 -9.99 -8.52
N ASP A 162 -6.50 -8.81 -8.53
CA ASP A 162 -5.90 -7.60 -8.01
C ASP A 162 -6.00 -7.60 -6.47
N LEU A 163 -4.95 -7.14 -5.78
CA LEU A 163 -4.95 -7.03 -4.32
C LEU A 163 -5.96 -5.96 -3.88
N ALA A 164 -7.04 -6.38 -3.22
CA ALA A 164 -8.07 -5.49 -2.71
C ALA A 164 -7.70 -4.94 -1.33
N GLU A 165 -7.07 -5.77 -0.48
CA GLU A 165 -6.68 -5.39 0.88
C GLU A 165 -5.58 -6.28 1.44
N PHE A 166 -4.84 -5.73 2.41
CA PHE A 166 -3.69 -6.36 3.05
C PHE A 166 -3.69 -6.11 4.57
N TRP A 167 -3.42 -7.15 5.36
CA TRP A 167 -3.25 -7.01 6.82
C TRP A 167 -2.06 -7.82 7.33
N VAL A 168 -1.51 -7.36 8.45
CA VAL A 168 -0.51 -8.09 9.24
C VAL A 168 -1.11 -8.41 10.60
N SER A 169 -1.44 -9.69 10.83
CA SER A 169 -1.80 -10.18 12.17
C SER A 169 -0.55 -10.47 12.97
N LYS A 170 -0.54 -10.12 14.26
CA LYS A 170 0.63 -10.13 15.13
C LYS A 170 0.33 -10.99 16.36
N ASP A 171 0.30 -12.30 16.22
CA ASP A 171 -0.25 -13.22 17.22
C ASP A 171 0.80 -13.72 18.23
N GLY A 172 2.08 -13.54 17.92
CA GLY A 172 3.22 -13.95 18.76
C GLY A 172 3.72 -12.88 19.74
N GLU A 173 4.84 -13.23 20.38
CA GLU A 173 5.56 -12.38 21.33
C GLU A 173 6.57 -11.50 20.59
N ARG A 174 6.77 -10.27 21.08
CA ARG A 174 7.72 -9.33 20.48
C ARG A 174 9.12 -9.94 20.47
N LEU A 175 9.77 -9.88 19.31
CA LEU A 175 11.17 -10.27 19.16
C LEU A 175 12.07 -9.05 19.24
N ASP A 176 13.11 -9.15 20.05
CA ASP A 176 14.27 -8.28 19.96
C ASP A 176 15.20 -8.80 18.86
N PRO A 177 15.71 -7.93 17.98
CA PRO A 177 16.60 -8.37 16.91
C PRO A 177 17.90 -8.91 17.49
N VAL A 178 18.31 -10.11 17.07
CA VAL A 178 19.57 -10.72 17.50
C VAL A 178 20.78 -9.93 16.99
N ARG A 179 20.59 -9.21 15.89
CA ARG A 179 21.55 -8.30 15.27
C ARG A 179 20.81 -7.24 14.46
N ARG A 180 21.39 -6.05 14.37
CA ARG A 180 21.00 -4.99 13.45
C ARG A 180 22.08 -4.77 12.41
N ILE A 181 21.71 -4.77 11.13
CA ILE A 181 22.61 -4.46 10.02
C ILE A 181 22.48 -2.98 9.71
N ASP A 182 23.58 -2.24 9.89
CA ASP A 182 23.61 -0.81 9.67
C ASP A 182 23.50 -0.42 8.19
N THR A 183 23.14 0.82 7.94
CA THR A 183 22.94 1.37 6.58
C THR A 183 24.16 1.16 5.67
N PRO A 184 25.41 1.44 6.09
CA PRO A 184 26.60 1.18 5.26
C PRO A 184 26.81 -0.29 4.91
N SER A 185 26.52 -1.21 5.83
CA SER A 185 26.64 -2.65 5.55
C SER A 185 25.53 -3.13 4.65
N ARG A 186 24.27 -2.72 4.87
CA ARG A 186 23.13 -3.05 4.00
C ARG A 186 23.41 -2.67 2.54
N LYS A 187 23.99 -1.50 2.27
CA LYS A 187 24.33 -1.06 0.90
C LYS A 187 25.30 -1.97 0.14
N ARG A 188 25.98 -2.88 0.81
CA ARG A 188 26.91 -3.85 0.22
C ARG A 188 26.28 -5.24 0.04
N LEU A 189 25.04 -5.42 0.48
CA LEU A 189 24.31 -6.70 0.47
C LEU A 189 23.16 -6.63 -0.54
N THR A 190 22.90 -7.75 -1.20
CA THR A 190 21.72 -7.90 -2.05
C THR A 190 20.56 -8.38 -1.18
N VAL A 191 19.74 -7.46 -0.67
CA VAL A 191 18.55 -7.82 0.13
C VAL A 191 17.49 -8.42 -0.80
N PRO A 192 17.02 -9.67 -0.55
CA PRO A 192 15.99 -10.31 -1.36
C PRO A 192 14.63 -9.61 -1.25
N ASP A 193 13.76 -9.89 -2.22
CA ASP A 193 12.36 -9.41 -2.22
C ASP A 193 11.57 -9.91 -1.00
N CYS A 194 10.47 -9.23 -0.69
CA CYS A 194 9.55 -9.64 0.36
C CYS A 194 9.01 -11.06 0.10
N PHE A 195 9.01 -11.91 1.13
CA PHE A 195 8.71 -13.34 1.12
C PHE A 195 9.73 -14.24 0.43
N ALA A 196 10.85 -13.72 -0.07
CA ALA A 196 11.92 -14.56 -0.56
C ALA A 196 12.50 -15.41 0.58
N VAL A 197 12.73 -16.69 0.29
CA VAL A 197 13.36 -17.64 1.20
C VAL A 197 14.76 -17.94 0.69
N VAL A 198 15.75 -17.83 1.58
CA VAL A 198 17.15 -18.15 1.29
C VAL A 198 17.61 -19.24 2.24
N GLU A 199 18.43 -20.15 1.73
CA GLU A 199 19.04 -21.21 2.54
C GLU A 199 20.16 -20.66 3.43
N GLY A 200 20.17 -21.07 4.69
CA GLY A 200 21.22 -20.74 5.65
C GLY A 200 20.72 -20.38 7.05
N GLU A 201 21.65 -19.88 7.85
CA GLU A 201 21.41 -19.41 9.22
C GLU A 201 21.62 -17.89 9.32
N LEU A 202 20.83 -17.23 10.17
CA LEU A 202 20.93 -15.79 10.44
C LEU A 202 22.34 -15.37 10.92
N ALA A 203 23.11 -16.29 11.50
CA ALA A 203 24.51 -16.06 11.87
C ALA A 203 25.37 -15.69 10.65
N ASP A 204 25.18 -16.39 9.53
CA ASP A 204 25.96 -16.25 8.29
C ASP A 204 25.30 -15.33 7.25
N LEU A 205 24.22 -14.62 7.63
CA LEU A 205 23.39 -13.81 6.76
C LEU A 205 24.18 -12.86 5.83
N GLU A 206 25.17 -12.14 6.35
CA GLU A 206 25.98 -11.21 5.55
C GLU A 206 26.80 -11.94 4.48
N HIS A 207 27.32 -13.14 4.77
CA HIS A 207 28.07 -13.93 3.79
C HIS A 207 27.16 -14.48 2.69
N ILE A 208 25.93 -14.85 3.06
CA ILE A 208 24.90 -15.32 2.14
C ILE A 208 24.51 -14.20 1.17
N LEU A 209 24.28 -12.98 1.68
CA LEU A 209 23.81 -11.84 0.90
C LEU A 209 24.89 -11.04 0.16
N ALA A 210 26.18 -11.29 0.46
CA ALA A 210 27.32 -10.65 -0.22
C ALA A 210 27.72 -11.32 -1.54
N ARG A 211 26.95 -12.32 -2.01
CA ARG A 211 27.15 -13.03 -3.27
C ARG A 211 26.34 -12.39 -4.40
#